data_AF-A0A6P5K3N6-F1
#
_entry.id   AF-A0A6P5K3N6-F1
#
_cell.length_a   1.000
_cell.length_b   1.000
_cell.length_c   1.000
_cell.angle_alpha   90.00
_cell.angle_beta   90.00
_cell.angle_gamma   90.00
#
_symmetry.space_group_name_H-M   'P 1'
#
loop_
_entity.id
_entity.type
_entity.pdbx_description
1 polymer ?
#
loop_
_entity_poly.entity_id
_entity_poly.type
_entity_poly.pdbx_seq_one_letter_code
_entity_poly.pdbx_strand_id
1 'polypeptide(L)'
;MDCSSYSTYCYRCDDFVVNDTKLGLVQKVREHLQNLENSAFTADRHRKRKLLENSSLNSKLLKVNGSTTALCTTGLRNLGNTCFMNAILQSLSNIQQFCCYFKELPAVELRNGKTAGRRTYHTRSQGDNNVSLVEEFRKTLCALWQGSQTAFSPESLFYVVWKIMPNFRGYQQQDAHEFMRYLLDHLHLELQGGFNGVSRSVILQENSSLSASNKCCINGASTVVTAIFGGILQNEVNCLICGTESRKFDPFLDLSLDIPSQFRNKRSKNQENGPLCSLRDCLRSFTDLEELDETELYMCHKCRKKQKSTKKFWIQKLPKVLCLHLKRFHWTAYLRNKVDTYVEFPLRGLDMKCYLLEPENSGPESCLYDLAAVVVHHGSGVGSGHYTAYATHEGRWFHFNDSTVTLTDEETVVKAKAYILFYVERQARSGSEKL
;
A
#
# COMPACT_ATOMS: atom_id res chain seq x y z
N MET A 1 -22.34 24.84 -4.57
CA MET A 1 -21.04 24.13 -4.65
C MET A 1 -20.35 24.36 -3.33
N ASP A 2 -19.89 23.29 -2.68
CA ASP A 2 -19.12 23.39 -1.44
C ASP A 2 -17.73 23.96 -1.74
N CYS A 3 -17.32 24.98 -1.01
CA CYS A 3 -16.08 25.72 -1.30
C CYS A 3 -14.82 24.99 -0.83
N SER A 4 -14.96 23.97 0.01
CA SER A 4 -13.83 23.19 0.55
C SER A 4 -13.54 21.91 -0.24
N SER A 5 -14.60 21.24 -0.70
CA SER A 5 -14.54 19.96 -1.41
C SER A 5 -14.81 20.08 -2.92
N TYR A 6 -15.20 21.27 -3.39
CA TYR A 6 -15.60 21.55 -4.78
C TYR A 6 -16.76 20.67 -5.29
N SER A 7 -17.44 19.98 -4.36
CA SER A 7 -18.60 19.15 -4.64
C SER A 7 -19.82 20.02 -4.93
N THR A 8 -20.66 19.60 -5.88
CA THR A 8 -21.87 20.34 -6.25
C THR A 8 -23.08 19.48 -5.98
N TYR A 9 -24.02 19.98 -5.20
CA TYR A 9 -25.25 19.29 -4.85
C TYR A 9 -26.43 19.88 -5.64
N CYS A 10 -27.26 19.03 -6.24
CA CYS A 10 -28.46 19.45 -6.96
C CYS A 10 -29.68 19.23 -6.06
N TYR A 11 -30.21 20.30 -5.47
CA TYR A 11 -31.41 20.24 -4.61
C TYR A 11 -32.67 19.76 -5.32
N ARG A 12 -32.72 19.82 -6.65
CA ARG A 12 -33.86 19.31 -7.43
C ARG A 12 -33.79 17.79 -7.65
N CYS A 13 -32.58 17.24 -7.70
CA CYS A 13 -32.35 15.80 -7.89
C CYS A 13 -32.04 15.08 -6.57
N ASP A 14 -31.87 15.84 -5.48
CA ASP A 14 -31.45 15.38 -4.16
C ASP A 14 -30.13 14.56 -4.18
N ASP A 15 -29.25 14.88 -5.13
CA ASP A 15 -28.02 14.13 -5.39
C ASP A 15 -26.85 15.05 -5.80
N PHE A 16 -25.63 14.56 -5.66
CA PHE A 16 -24.42 15.25 -6.09
C PHE A 16 -24.26 15.21 -7.62
N VAL A 17 -23.92 16.37 -8.18
CA VAL A 17 -23.67 16.56 -9.60
C VAL A 17 -22.31 15.97 -9.98
N VAL A 18 -22.33 14.74 -10.49
CA VAL A 18 -21.15 13.99 -10.92
C VAL A 18 -20.68 14.43 -12.33
N ASN A 19 -21.62 14.76 -13.21
CA ASN A 19 -21.35 15.21 -14.58
C ASN A 19 -21.57 16.71 -14.71
N ASP A 20 -20.73 17.41 -15.48
CA ASP A 20 -20.97 18.81 -15.78
C ASP A 20 -22.16 18.97 -16.74
N THR A 21 -22.75 20.17 -16.72
CA THR A 21 -23.63 20.66 -17.77
C THR A 21 -22.95 20.58 -19.14
N LYS A 22 -23.73 20.46 -20.22
CA LYS A 22 -23.21 20.42 -21.61
C LYS A 22 -22.30 21.62 -21.97
N LEU A 23 -22.38 22.71 -21.22
CA LEU A 23 -21.63 23.95 -21.40
C LEU A 23 -20.39 24.08 -20.49
N GLY A 24 -20.11 23.07 -19.64
CA GLY A 24 -18.93 23.06 -18.76
C GLY A 24 -18.98 24.08 -17.62
N LEU A 25 -20.17 24.52 -17.22
CA LEU A 25 -20.33 25.65 -16.29
C LEU A 25 -19.88 25.29 -14.87
N VAL A 26 -20.10 24.05 -14.43
CA VAL A 26 -19.70 23.59 -13.08
C VAL A 26 -18.17 23.56 -12.99
N GLN A 27 -17.50 23.08 -14.03
CA GLN A 27 -16.04 23.03 -14.10
C GLN A 27 -15.42 24.43 -14.15
N LYS A 28 -16.00 25.37 -14.92
CA LYS A 28 -15.55 26.78 -14.93
C LYS A 28 -15.61 27.43 -13.55
N VAL A 29 -16.65 27.12 -12.76
CA VAL A 29 -16.79 27.62 -11.39
C VAL A 29 -15.75 26.97 -10.46
N ARG A 30 -15.48 25.67 -10.59
CA ARG A 30 -14.40 25.01 -9.82
C ARG A 30 -13.04 25.63 -10.09
N GLU A 31 -12.70 25.83 -11.36
CA GLU A 31 -11.44 26.44 -11.79
C GLU A 31 -11.31 27.88 -11.26
N HIS A 32 -12.40 28.66 -11.29
CA HIS A 32 -12.39 30.01 -10.76
C HIS A 32 -12.17 30.05 -9.24
N LEU A 33 -12.84 29.18 -8.49
CA LEU A 33 -12.67 29.07 -7.03
C LEU A 33 -11.26 28.60 -6.65
N GLN A 34 -10.70 27.63 -7.39
CA GLN A 34 -9.32 27.18 -7.20
C GLN A 34 -8.31 28.30 -7.48
N ASN A 35 -8.55 29.12 -8.50
CA ASN A 35 -7.70 30.27 -8.81
C ASN A 35 -7.76 31.35 -7.72
N LEU A 36 -8.93 31.59 -7.13
CA LEU A 36 -9.09 32.50 -6.00
C LEU A 36 -8.35 31.99 -4.76
N GLU A 37 -8.47 30.70 -4.43
CA GLU A 37 -7.73 30.10 -3.31
C GLU A 37 -6.21 30.18 -3.54
N ASN A 38 -5.75 29.87 -4.75
CA ASN A 38 -4.34 30.00 -5.13
C ASN A 38 -3.82 31.44 -5.02
N SER A 39 -4.62 32.45 -5.37
CA SER A 39 -4.23 33.85 -5.22
C SER A 39 -4.11 34.29 -3.75
N ALA A 40 -5.00 33.81 -2.88
CA ALA A 40 -4.92 34.05 -1.43
C ALA A 40 -3.67 33.42 -0.80
N PHE A 41 -3.25 32.24 -1.28
CA PHE A 41 -2.02 31.57 -0.84
C PHE A 41 -0.72 32.24 -1.33
N THR A 42 -0.74 32.96 -2.47
CA THR A 42 0.45 33.67 -2.97
C THR A 42 0.84 34.90 -2.14
N ALA A 43 -0.14 35.59 -1.55
CA ALA A 43 0.12 36.74 -0.68
C ALA A 43 0.82 36.35 0.63
N ASP A 44 0.49 35.17 1.19
CA ASP A 44 1.09 34.68 2.43
C ASP A 44 2.49 34.06 2.22
N ARG A 45 2.76 33.55 1.01
CA ARG A 45 4.11 33.06 0.61
C ARG A 45 5.17 34.16 0.58
N HIS A 46 4.84 35.38 0.14
CA HIS A 46 5.85 36.45 0.03
C HIS A 46 6.38 36.92 1.39
N ARG A 47 5.57 36.83 2.45
CA ARG A 47 5.99 37.20 3.82
C ARG A 47 6.85 36.11 4.48
N LYS A 48 6.63 34.84 4.14
CA LYS A 48 7.38 33.69 4.70
C LYS A 48 8.67 33.37 3.92
N ARG A 49 8.73 33.70 2.63
CA ARG A 49 9.88 33.45 1.74
C ARG A 49 11.14 34.27 2.12
N LYS A 50 10.97 35.51 2.61
CA LYS A 50 12.10 36.35 3.06
C LYS A 50 12.82 35.83 4.31
N LEU A 51 12.20 34.97 5.12
CA LEU A 51 12.81 34.40 6.33
C LEU A 51 13.45 33.02 6.11
N LEU A 52 13.09 32.30 5.04
CA LEU A 52 13.58 30.94 4.74
C LEU A 52 14.67 30.88 3.65
N GLU A 53 14.77 31.89 2.78
CA GLU A 53 15.75 31.91 1.66
C GLU A 53 17.22 31.90 2.12
N ASN A 54 17.53 32.36 3.34
CA ASN A 54 18.90 32.33 3.85
C ASN A 54 19.38 30.96 4.38
N SER A 55 18.50 29.96 4.52
CA SER A 55 18.85 28.64 5.09
C SER A 55 18.83 27.47 4.10
N SER A 56 18.21 27.63 2.93
CA SER A 56 17.84 26.52 2.01
C SER A 56 18.84 26.24 0.89
N LEU A 57 19.75 27.18 0.58
CA LEU A 57 20.66 27.05 -0.56
C LEU A 57 21.85 26.09 -0.34
N ASN A 58 22.13 25.68 0.90
CA ASN A 58 23.30 24.84 1.21
C ASN A 58 23.04 23.32 1.25
N SER A 59 21.81 22.82 1.05
CA SER A 59 21.50 21.39 1.28
C SER A 59 21.22 20.54 0.01
N LYS A 60 21.27 21.10 -1.21
CA LYS A 60 20.84 20.38 -2.43
C LYS A 60 21.95 19.87 -3.34
N LEU A 61 23.23 20.06 -3.00
CA LEU A 61 24.37 19.54 -3.77
C LEU A 61 25.36 18.87 -2.80
N LEU A 62 25.39 17.55 -2.80
CA LEU A 62 26.44 16.78 -2.13
C LEU A 62 27.42 16.28 -3.19
N LYS A 63 28.66 16.80 -3.17
CA LYS A 63 29.78 16.29 -3.96
C LYS A 63 30.29 15.00 -3.30
N VAL A 64 30.25 13.89 -4.04
CA VAL A 64 31.05 12.70 -3.74
C VAL A 64 31.78 12.30 -5.01
N ASN A 65 33.11 12.23 -4.95
CA ASN A 65 34.03 11.73 -5.99
C ASN A 65 33.83 12.28 -7.41
N GLY A 66 33.89 13.61 -7.59
CA GLY A 66 34.10 14.22 -8.91
C GLY A 66 32.99 14.06 -9.94
N SER A 67 31.92 13.32 -9.64
CA SER A 67 30.72 13.20 -10.48
C SER A 67 29.50 13.70 -9.69
N THR A 68 28.93 14.84 -10.10
CA THR A 68 27.65 15.34 -9.60
C THR A 68 26.51 14.55 -10.23
N THR A 69 26.17 13.40 -9.66
CA THR A 69 24.88 12.75 -9.92
C THR A 69 23.84 13.37 -9.01
N ALA A 70 22.94 14.18 -9.58
CA ALA A 70 21.75 14.61 -8.86
C ALA A 70 20.92 13.36 -8.55
N LEU A 71 20.68 13.06 -7.27
CA LEU A 71 19.64 12.10 -6.89
C LEU A 71 18.29 12.72 -7.25
N CYS A 72 17.83 12.43 -8.47
CA CYS A 72 16.56 12.91 -8.99
C CYS A 72 15.45 11.94 -8.59
N THR A 73 14.83 12.18 -7.44
CA THR A 73 13.57 11.52 -7.07
C THR A 73 12.40 12.46 -7.37
N THR A 74 11.27 11.90 -7.79
CA THR A 74 10.16 12.67 -8.38
C THR A 74 8.89 12.56 -7.54
N GLY A 75 8.23 13.69 -7.27
CA GLY A 75 6.93 13.73 -6.60
C GLY A 75 5.75 13.40 -7.53
N LEU A 76 4.60 13.07 -6.95
CA LEU A 76 3.35 12.82 -7.67
C LEU A 76 2.33 13.93 -7.36
N ARG A 77 1.78 14.58 -8.37
CA ARG A 77 0.76 15.63 -8.16
C ARG A 77 -0.52 15.00 -7.62
N ASN A 78 -1.17 15.70 -6.69
CA ASN A 78 -2.47 15.29 -6.18
C ASN A 78 -3.56 15.71 -7.17
N LEU A 79 -4.33 14.74 -7.67
CA LEU A 79 -5.43 14.93 -8.62
C LEU A 79 -6.80 15.11 -7.93
N GLY A 80 -6.81 15.44 -6.64
CA GLY A 80 -8.01 15.58 -5.81
C GLY A 80 -8.19 14.37 -4.89
N ASN A 81 -7.75 14.50 -3.64
CA ASN A 81 -7.79 13.44 -2.61
C ASN A 81 -7.09 12.12 -3.02
N THR A 82 -6.08 12.20 -3.89
CA THR A 82 -5.33 11.03 -4.41
C THR A 82 -4.07 10.70 -3.61
N CYS A 83 -3.86 11.34 -2.46
CA CYS A 83 -2.65 11.14 -1.65
C CYS A 83 -2.48 9.70 -1.16
N PHE A 84 -3.58 8.96 -0.94
CA PHE A 84 -3.54 7.52 -0.61
C PHE A 84 -2.84 6.73 -1.73
N MET A 85 -3.19 7.00 -2.98
CA MET A 85 -2.58 6.37 -4.15
C MET A 85 -1.11 6.78 -4.27
N ASN A 86 -0.83 8.08 -4.17
CA ASN A 86 0.54 8.61 -4.29
C ASN A 86 1.48 7.98 -3.25
N ALA A 87 1.04 7.86 -1.99
CA ALA A 87 1.85 7.25 -0.94
C ALA A 87 2.16 5.77 -1.21
N ILE A 88 1.19 5.00 -1.72
CA ILE A 88 1.40 3.60 -2.11
C ILE A 88 2.34 3.49 -3.33
N LEU A 89 2.11 4.29 -4.37
CA LEU A 89 2.95 4.28 -5.57
C LEU A 89 4.41 4.62 -5.24
N GLN A 90 4.63 5.63 -4.40
CA GLN A 90 5.98 6.00 -3.95
C GLN A 90 6.63 4.90 -3.11
N SER A 91 5.87 4.25 -2.24
CA SER A 91 6.38 3.14 -1.43
C SER A 91 6.77 1.94 -2.30
N LEU A 92 5.88 1.51 -3.20
CA LEU A 92 6.12 0.38 -4.10
C LEU A 92 7.25 0.65 -5.11
N SER A 93 7.36 1.89 -5.60
CA SER A 93 8.43 2.30 -6.53
C SER A 93 9.83 2.15 -5.92
N ASN A 94 9.95 2.33 -4.61
CA ASN A 94 11.24 2.24 -3.91
C ASN A 94 11.53 0.83 -3.35
N ILE A 95 10.69 -0.17 -3.65
CA ILE A 95 10.99 -1.57 -3.41
C ILE A 95 11.72 -2.11 -4.64
N GLN A 96 13.04 -2.21 -4.57
CA GLN A 96 13.90 -2.49 -5.72
C GLN A 96 13.53 -3.78 -6.46
N GLN A 97 13.30 -4.88 -5.74
CA GLN A 97 12.95 -6.17 -6.36
C GLN A 97 11.65 -6.09 -7.17
N PHE A 98 10.70 -5.29 -6.71
CA PHE A 98 9.41 -5.10 -7.37
C PHE A 98 9.55 -4.14 -8.56
N CYS A 99 10.18 -2.99 -8.35
CA CYS A 99 10.32 -1.97 -9.39
C CYS A 99 11.20 -2.43 -10.56
N CYS A 100 12.32 -3.11 -10.31
CA CYS A 100 13.20 -3.63 -11.35
C CYS A 100 12.46 -4.57 -12.31
N TYR A 101 11.64 -5.49 -11.78
CA TYR A 101 10.84 -6.39 -12.60
C TYR A 101 9.97 -5.64 -13.61
N PHE A 102 9.18 -4.66 -13.16
CA PHE A 102 8.32 -3.90 -14.08
C PHE A 102 9.14 -3.07 -15.07
N LYS A 103 10.25 -2.46 -14.65
CA LYS A 103 11.12 -1.68 -15.54
C LYS A 103 11.76 -2.53 -16.64
N GLU A 104 12.03 -3.81 -16.36
CA GLU A 104 12.62 -4.77 -17.30
C GLU A 104 11.58 -5.46 -18.19
N LEU A 105 10.27 -5.35 -17.88
CA LEU A 105 9.25 -5.86 -18.77
C LEU A 105 9.40 -5.20 -20.15
N PRO A 106 9.43 -6.00 -21.24
CA PRO A 106 9.41 -5.42 -22.58
C PRO A 106 8.20 -4.50 -22.67
N ALA A 107 8.40 -3.29 -23.17
CA ALA A 107 7.28 -2.40 -23.44
C ALA A 107 6.29 -3.20 -24.29
N VAL A 108 5.07 -3.37 -23.80
CA VAL A 108 4.07 -4.13 -24.54
C VAL A 108 3.86 -3.36 -25.84
N GLU A 109 4.37 -3.91 -26.94
CA GLU A 109 4.00 -3.45 -28.27
C GLU A 109 2.50 -3.74 -28.39
N LEU A 110 1.69 -2.73 -28.07
CA LEU A 110 0.32 -2.67 -28.57
C LEU A 110 0.42 -2.92 -30.06
N ARG A 111 -0.07 -4.09 -30.49
CA ARG A 111 0.00 -4.59 -31.86
C ARG A 111 -0.16 -3.44 -32.86
N ASN A 112 0.91 -3.21 -33.63
CA ASN A 112 1.02 -2.41 -34.85
C ASN A 112 -0.17 -1.51 -35.23
N GLY A 113 0.09 -0.18 -35.27
CA GLY A 113 -0.80 0.75 -35.97
C GLY A 113 -0.40 2.23 -35.97
N LYS A 114 0.84 2.57 -36.38
CA LYS A 114 1.24 3.89 -36.92
C LYS A 114 0.64 5.15 -36.26
N THR A 115 1.19 5.63 -35.15
CA THR A 115 1.38 7.08 -34.92
C THR A 115 2.39 7.33 -33.80
N ALA A 116 3.69 7.31 -34.13
CA ALA A 116 4.70 8.02 -33.36
C ALA A 116 4.51 9.53 -33.65
N GLY A 117 3.59 10.15 -32.93
CA GLY A 117 3.27 11.56 -33.08
C GLY A 117 2.40 12.01 -31.93
N ARG A 118 2.94 12.93 -31.11
CA ARG A 118 2.29 13.71 -30.05
C ARG A 118 0.76 13.59 -30.06
N ARG A 119 0.18 12.81 -29.15
CA ARG A 119 -1.26 12.90 -28.84
C ARG A 119 -1.43 13.60 -27.50
N THR A 120 -1.49 14.92 -27.57
CA THR A 120 -2.30 15.74 -26.66
C THR A 120 -3.75 15.26 -26.69
N TYR A 121 -4.40 15.35 -25.54
CA TYR A 121 -5.75 14.88 -25.21
C TYR A 121 -6.87 15.21 -26.22
N HIS A 122 -7.93 14.41 -26.13
CA HIS A 122 -9.28 14.46 -26.73
C HIS A 122 -9.51 13.67 -28.02
N THR A 123 -10.27 12.56 -27.92
CA THR A 123 -11.70 12.49 -28.29
C THR A 123 -12.29 11.11 -28.01
N ARG A 124 -13.55 11.11 -27.54
CA ARG A 124 -14.42 9.93 -27.47
C ARG A 124 -14.75 9.47 -28.89
N SER A 125 -14.06 8.46 -29.40
CA SER A 125 -14.59 7.60 -30.47
C SER A 125 -13.61 6.48 -30.82
N GLN A 126 -14.13 5.25 -30.79
CA GLN A 126 -13.59 3.99 -31.31
C GLN A 126 -12.55 3.23 -30.46
N GLY A 127 -13.02 2.19 -29.78
CA GLY A 127 -12.67 0.83 -30.22
C GLY A 127 -11.62 0.03 -29.45
N ASP A 128 -10.81 0.60 -28.55
CA ASP A 128 -9.88 -0.22 -27.75
C ASP A 128 -10.39 -0.44 -26.33
N ASN A 129 -11.02 -1.61 -26.14
CA ASN A 129 -11.57 -2.04 -24.85
C ASN A 129 -10.50 -2.51 -23.84
N ASN A 130 -9.26 -2.74 -24.26
CA ASN A 130 -8.20 -3.24 -23.38
C ASN A 130 -7.37 -2.11 -22.77
N VAL A 131 -7.74 -1.70 -21.56
CA VAL A 131 -6.87 -0.86 -20.72
C VAL A 131 -6.05 -1.81 -19.85
N SER A 132 -4.73 -1.68 -19.88
CA SER A 132 -3.79 -2.51 -19.11
C SER A 132 -3.34 -1.75 -17.86
N LEU A 133 -3.60 -2.31 -16.67
CA LEU A 133 -3.09 -1.75 -15.42
C LEU A 133 -1.59 -1.96 -15.32
N VAL A 134 -1.09 -3.13 -15.75
CA VAL A 134 0.33 -3.47 -15.73
C VAL A 134 1.16 -2.46 -16.53
N GLU A 135 0.71 -2.08 -17.72
CA GLU A 135 1.45 -1.15 -18.58
C GLU A 135 1.45 0.29 -18.02
N GLU A 136 0.31 0.79 -17.55
CA GLU A 136 0.25 2.14 -16.97
C GLU A 136 0.97 2.23 -15.61
N PHE A 137 0.96 1.14 -14.84
CA PHE A 137 1.74 1.03 -13.62
C PHE A 137 3.25 1.03 -13.93
N ARG A 138 3.67 0.24 -14.93
CA ARG A 138 5.06 0.22 -15.43
C ARG A 138 5.53 1.61 -15.88
N LYS A 139 4.75 2.31 -16.72
CA LYS A 139 5.07 3.67 -17.18
C LYS A 139 5.26 4.63 -16.01
N THR A 140 4.40 4.54 -14.99
CA THR A 140 4.49 5.36 -13.79
C THR A 140 5.77 5.09 -13.00
N LEU A 141 6.14 3.81 -12.82
CA LEU A 141 7.40 3.43 -12.17
C LEU A 141 8.62 3.91 -12.95
N CYS A 142 8.62 3.76 -14.28
CA CYS A 142 9.68 4.28 -15.14
C CYS A 142 9.82 5.80 -15.00
N ALA A 143 8.72 6.55 -15.02
CA ALA A 143 8.73 8.00 -14.89
C ALA A 143 9.24 8.48 -13.51
N LEU A 144 8.90 7.77 -12.42
CA LEU A 144 9.42 8.06 -11.08
C LEU A 144 10.95 7.93 -11.02
N TRP A 145 11.50 6.89 -11.65
CA TRP A 145 12.93 6.57 -11.66
C TRP A 145 13.76 7.25 -12.73
N GLN A 146 13.15 7.75 -13.81
CA GLN A 146 13.85 8.60 -14.80
C GLN A 146 14.31 9.92 -14.16
N GLY A 147 13.62 10.36 -13.10
CA GLY A 147 14.02 11.50 -12.30
C GLY A 147 13.75 12.83 -13.01
N SER A 148 12.71 13.55 -12.59
CA SER A 148 12.43 14.92 -13.03
C SER A 148 12.55 15.89 -11.85
N GLN A 149 12.98 17.13 -12.13
CA GLN A 149 13.01 18.20 -11.12
C GLN A 149 11.60 18.66 -10.70
N THR A 150 10.58 18.29 -11.47
CA THR A 150 9.19 18.65 -11.20
C THR A 150 8.33 17.42 -11.01
N ALA A 151 7.43 17.46 -10.03
CA ALA A 151 6.41 16.43 -9.87
C ALA A 151 5.55 16.28 -11.14
N PHE A 152 5.16 15.05 -11.43
CA PHE A 152 4.24 14.72 -12.53
C PHE A 152 2.95 14.12 -11.99
N SER A 153 1.92 14.09 -12.82
CA SER A 153 0.65 13.46 -12.51
C SER A 153 0.57 12.11 -13.24
N PRO A 154 0.12 11.02 -12.61
CA PRO A 154 -0.09 9.76 -13.28
C PRO A 154 -1.54 9.65 -13.79
N GLU A 155 -2.01 10.58 -14.64
CA GLU A 155 -3.43 10.63 -15.05
C GLU A 155 -3.89 9.35 -15.76
N SER A 156 -3.03 8.75 -16.59
CA SER A 156 -3.37 7.52 -17.31
C SER A 156 -3.59 6.37 -16.34
N LEU A 157 -2.69 6.16 -15.38
CA LEU A 157 -2.85 5.14 -14.33
C LEU A 157 -4.08 5.40 -13.48
N PHE A 158 -4.33 6.65 -13.10
CA PHE A 158 -5.53 7.04 -12.35
C PHE A 158 -6.81 6.69 -13.11
N TYR A 159 -6.86 6.97 -14.42
CA TYR A 159 -7.98 6.59 -15.27
C TYR A 159 -8.19 5.07 -15.34
N VAL A 160 -7.11 4.28 -15.42
CA VAL A 160 -7.18 2.81 -15.41
C VAL A 160 -7.75 2.31 -14.09
N VAL A 161 -7.23 2.80 -12.97
CA VAL A 161 -7.70 2.46 -11.61
C VAL A 161 -9.19 2.73 -11.50
N TRP A 162 -9.68 3.89 -11.92
CA TRP A 162 -11.11 4.21 -11.92
C TRP A 162 -11.96 3.32 -12.81
N LYS A 163 -11.42 2.90 -13.97
CA LYS A 163 -12.14 2.01 -14.89
C LYS A 163 -12.30 0.62 -14.27
N ILE A 164 -11.22 0.08 -13.69
CA ILE A 164 -11.13 -1.30 -13.19
C ILE A 164 -11.67 -1.45 -11.76
N MET A 165 -11.56 -0.42 -10.92
CA MET A 165 -11.89 -0.48 -9.50
C MET A 165 -13.01 0.53 -9.15
N PRO A 166 -14.29 0.12 -9.24
CA PRO A 166 -15.43 1.01 -9.05
C PRO A 166 -15.48 1.72 -7.68
N ASN A 167 -15.00 1.07 -6.62
CA ASN A 167 -14.99 1.61 -5.26
C ASN A 167 -14.10 2.86 -5.11
N PHE A 168 -13.09 3.00 -5.97
CA PHE A 168 -12.17 4.14 -5.96
C PHE A 168 -12.58 5.26 -6.93
N ARG A 169 -13.75 5.16 -7.58
CA ARG A 169 -14.24 6.20 -8.50
C ARG A 169 -14.57 7.48 -7.74
N GLY A 170 -14.25 8.59 -8.38
CA GLY A 170 -14.47 9.92 -7.82
C GLY A 170 -13.29 10.40 -6.98
N TYR A 171 -13.45 11.60 -6.41
CA TYR A 171 -12.39 12.35 -5.74
C TYR A 171 -12.54 12.29 -4.22
N GLN A 172 -13.08 11.19 -3.69
CA GLN A 172 -13.21 10.99 -2.25
C GLN A 172 -11.90 10.44 -1.68
N GLN A 173 -11.66 10.70 -0.39
CA GLN A 173 -10.57 10.06 0.31
C GLN A 173 -10.87 8.57 0.49
N GLN A 174 -9.85 7.75 0.30
CA GLN A 174 -9.94 6.29 0.36
C GLN A 174 -8.86 5.73 1.28
N ASP A 175 -9.03 4.48 1.70
CA ASP A 175 -8.04 3.79 2.51
C ASP A 175 -6.84 3.35 1.65
N ALA A 176 -5.62 3.70 2.09
CA ALA A 176 -4.41 3.35 1.37
C ALA A 176 -4.11 1.84 1.39
N HIS A 177 -4.50 1.12 2.45
CA HIS A 177 -4.32 -0.32 2.54
C HIS A 177 -5.27 -1.05 1.59
N GLU A 178 -6.53 -0.60 1.53
CA GLU A 178 -7.51 -1.12 0.57
C GLU A 178 -7.02 -0.90 -0.86
N PHE A 179 -6.63 0.33 -1.22
CA PHE A 179 -6.07 0.63 -2.54
C PHE A 179 -4.88 -0.26 -2.90
N MET A 180 -3.93 -0.43 -1.97
CA MET A 180 -2.77 -1.27 -2.18
C MET A 180 -3.16 -2.73 -2.45
N ARG A 181 -4.15 -3.26 -1.72
CA ARG A 181 -4.61 -4.64 -1.93
C ARG A 181 -5.20 -4.84 -3.30
N TYR A 182 -6.13 -3.96 -3.67
CA TYR A 182 -6.73 -3.98 -5.00
C TYR A 182 -5.68 -3.82 -6.11
N LEU A 183 -4.71 -2.92 -5.95
CA LEU A 183 -3.62 -2.75 -6.90
C LEU A 183 -2.81 -4.04 -7.08
N LEU A 184 -2.35 -4.65 -6.00
CA LEU A 184 -1.55 -5.88 -6.06
C LEU A 184 -2.35 -7.06 -6.63
N ASP A 185 -3.62 -7.22 -6.23
CA ASP A 185 -4.49 -8.28 -6.73
C ASP A 185 -4.77 -8.13 -8.23
N HIS A 186 -5.07 -6.92 -8.70
CA HIS A 186 -5.30 -6.68 -10.12
C HIS A 186 -4.02 -6.83 -10.95
N LEU A 187 -2.86 -6.40 -10.45
CA LEU A 187 -1.57 -6.67 -11.09
C LEU A 187 -1.30 -8.18 -11.16
N HIS A 188 -1.61 -8.93 -10.11
CA HIS A 188 -1.46 -10.39 -10.10
C HIS A 188 -2.37 -11.05 -11.16
N LEU A 189 -3.66 -10.71 -11.18
CA LEU A 189 -4.62 -11.27 -12.13
C LEU A 189 -4.28 -10.95 -13.59
N GLU A 190 -3.88 -9.71 -13.89
CA GLU A 190 -3.51 -9.32 -15.26
C GLU A 190 -2.22 -10.02 -15.72
N LEU A 191 -1.23 -10.16 -14.84
CA LEU A 191 0.01 -10.89 -15.15
C LEU A 191 -0.22 -12.40 -15.31
N GLN A 192 -1.22 -12.98 -14.63
CA GLN A 192 -1.61 -14.38 -14.86
C GLN A 192 -2.28 -14.58 -16.22
N GLY A 193 -3.18 -13.66 -16.60
CA GLY A 193 -3.89 -13.71 -17.89
C GLY A 193 -3.01 -13.40 -19.10
N GLY A 194 -1.93 -12.63 -18.92
CA GLY A 194 -1.02 -12.22 -19.98
C GLY A 194 -0.07 -13.31 -20.49
N PHE A 195 0.05 -14.45 -19.80
CA PHE A 195 1.05 -15.47 -20.15
C PHE A 195 0.58 -16.60 -21.07
N ASN A 196 -0.70 -16.67 -21.44
CA ASN A 196 -1.19 -17.59 -22.47
C ASN A 196 -2.54 -17.09 -22.97
N GLY A 197 -2.59 -16.54 -24.19
CA GLY A 197 -3.80 -15.99 -24.83
C GLY A 197 -4.95 -16.99 -25.06
N VAL A 198 -5.44 -17.62 -24.01
CA VAL A 198 -6.64 -18.44 -23.96
C VAL A 198 -7.55 -17.81 -22.91
N SER A 199 -8.60 -17.14 -23.39
CA SER A 199 -9.71 -16.69 -22.55
C SER A 199 -10.23 -17.84 -21.71
N ARG A 200 -10.29 -17.65 -20.38
CA ARG A 200 -10.94 -18.59 -19.45
C ARG A 200 -12.46 -18.44 -19.54
N SER A 201 -13.03 -18.80 -20.67
CA SER A 201 -14.46 -19.06 -20.78
C SER A 201 -14.72 -20.53 -20.40
N VAL A 202 -15.45 -20.71 -19.29
CA VAL A 202 -16.19 -21.94 -18.93
C VAL A 202 -15.35 -23.18 -18.62
N ILE A 203 -15.00 -23.39 -17.33
CA ILE A 203 -15.09 -24.71 -16.68
C ILE A 203 -15.47 -24.49 -15.20
N LEU A 204 -16.77 -24.38 -14.95
CA LEU A 204 -17.38 -24.90 -13.72
C LEU A 204 -17.91 -26.29 -14.09
N GLN A 205 -17.16 -27.34 -13.76
CA GLN A 205 -17.76 -28.65 -13.54
C GLN A 205 -16.88 -29.46 -12.59
N GLU A 206 -17.52 -29.91 -11.53
CA GLU A 206 -17.03 -30.86 -10.55
C GLU A 206 -16.54 -32.14 -11.22
N ASN A 207 -15.36 -32.64 -10.84
CA ASN A 207 -15.19 -33.95 -10.19
C ASN A 207 -13.73 -34.43 -10.12
N SER A 208 -13.49 -35.20 -9.05
CA SER A 208 -12.49 -36.27 -8.86
C SER A 208 -11.02 -35.94 -8.58
N SER A 209 -10.70 -35.95 -7.28
CA SER A 209 -9.80 -36.88 -6.57
C SER A 209 -8.34 -37.13 -7.02
N LEU A 210 -7.44 -36.83 -6.07
CA LEU A 210 -6.20 -37.51 -5.69
C LEU A 210 -4.93 -37.28 -6.55
N SER A 211 -4.06 -36.39 -6.04
CA SER A 211 -2.65 -36.75 -5.79
C SER A 211 -2.05 -35.82 -4.72
N ALA A 212 -1.69 -36.41 -3.59
CA ALA A 212 -0.99 -35.76 -2.49
C ALA A 212 0.50 -35.66 -2.83
N SER A 213 0.95 -34.52 -3.35
CA SER A 213 2.33 -34.04 -3.23
C SER A 213 2.43 -32.61 -3.75
N ASN A 214 2.86 -31.68 -2.90
CA ASN A 214 3.40 -30.37 -3.22
C ASN A 214 2.68 -29.53 -4.29
N LYS A 215 1.72 -28.70 -3.86
CA LYS A 215 1.35 -27.42 -4.53
C LYS A 215 0.34 -26.63 -3.69
N CYS A 216 0.84 -25.91 -2.67
CA CYS A 216 0.07 -24.80 -2.08
C CYS A 216 0.26 -23.56 -2.96
N CYS A 217 -0.18 -23.65 -4.21
CA CYS A 217 -0.34 -22.50 -5.08
C CYS A 217 -1.78 -22.02 -4.94
N ILE A 218 -1.96 -20.75 -4.57
CA ILE A 218 -3.19 -20.00 -4.81
C ILE A 218 -3.60 -20.31 -6.26
N ASN A 219 -4.81 -20.80 -6.50
CA ASN A 219 -5.30 -21.29 -7.80
C ASN A 219 -4.90 -20.42 -9.03
N GLY A 220 -3.70 -20.66 -9.59
CA GLY A 220 -3.11 -19.90 -10.70
C GLY A 220 -1.58 -19.95 -10.72
N ALA A 221 -0.97 -19.51 -11.82
CA ALA A 221 0.49 -19.40 -11.93
C ALA A 221 1.04 -18.33 -10.98
N SER A 222 2.21 -18.57 -10.37
CA SER A 222 2.87 -17.55 -9.54
C SER A 222 3.29 -16.35 -10.41
N THR A 223 3.02 -15.13 -9.96
CA THR A 223 3.49 -13.90 -10.62
C THR A 223 4.53 -13.20 -9.76
N VAL A 224 5.10 -12.10 -10.26
CA VAL A 224 6.00 -11.24 -9.48
C VAL A 224 5.37 -10.80 -8.14
N VAL A 225 4.06 -10.56 -8.12
CA VAL A 225 3.34 -10.11 -6.91
C VAL A 225 3.42 -11.17 -5.83
N THR A 226 3.04 -12.41 -6.13
CA THR A 226 3.09 -13.53 -5.17
C THR A 226 4.51 -14.01 -4.90
N ALA A 227 5.45 -13.79 -5.82
CA ALA A 227 6.85 -14.11 -5.62
C ALA A 227 7.55 -13.13 -4.65
N ILE A 228 7.13 -11.87 -4.63
CA ILE A 228 7.72 -10.81 -3.81
C ILE A 228 6.97 -10.65 -2.49
N PHE A 229 5.65 -10.48 -2.53
CA PHE A 229 4.82 -10.19 -1.35
C PHE A 229 4.10 -11.42 -0.78
N GLY A 230 4.11 -12.54 -1.51
CA GLY A 230 3.34 -13.72 -1.13
C GLY A 230 3.97 -14.55 -0.02
N GLY A 231 3.26 -14.63 1.11
CA GLY A 231 3.53 -15.55 2.22
C GLY A 231 2.39 -16.56 2.41
N ILE A 232 2.57 -17.47 3.38
CA ILE A 232 1.55 -18.45 3.78
C ILE A 232 1.42 -18.46 5.30
N LEU A 233 0.20 -18.26 5.79
CA LEU A 233 -0.19 -18.51 7.18
C LEU A 233 -0.71 -19.94 7.32
N GLN A 234 -0.45 -20.55 8.47
CA GLN A 234 -1.12 -21.76 8.92
C GLN A 234 -2.06 -21.36 10.06
N ASN A 235 -3.35 -21.50 9.83
CA ASN A 235 -4.41 -21.25 10.80
C ASN A 235 -4.80 -22.58 11.45
N GLU A 236 -4.65 -22.67 12.76
CA GLU A 236 -4.98 -23.84 13.57
C GLU A 236 -6.16 -23.53 14.47
N VAL A 237 -7.21 -24.36 14.38
CA VAL A 237 -8.38 -24.26 15.24
C VAL A 237 -8.55 -25.56 16.00
N ASN A 238 -8.54 -25.50 17.33
CA ASN A 238 -8.70 -26.63 18.22
C ASN A 238 -10.04 -26.56 18.95
N CYS A 239 -10.90 -27.57 18.77
CA CYS A 239 -12.18 -27.63 19.47
C CYS A 239 -11.98 -27.99 20.94
N LEU A 240 -12.44 -27.12 21.86
CA LEU A 240 -12.28 -27.31 23.30
C LEU A 240 -13.19 -28.40 23.89
N ILE A 241 -14.15 -28.91 23.13
CA ILE A 241 -15.10 -29.93 23.60
C ILE A 241 -14.62 -31.35 23.26
N CYS A 242 -14.04 -31.56 22.08
CA CYS A 242 -13.68 -32.90 21.59
C CYS A 242 -12.20 -33.06 21.24
N GLY A 243 -11.40 -32.00 21.34
CA GLY A 243 -9.97 -31.99 21.03
C GLY A 243 -9.63 -32.08 19.54
N THR A 244 -10.62 -32.05 18.64
CA THR A 244 -10.35 -32.09 17.20
C THR A 244 -9.66 -30.82 16.73
N GLU A 245 -8.52 -31.01 16.08
CA GLU A 245 -7.74 -29.97 15.40
C GLU A 245 -8.16 -29.83 13.94
N SER A 246 -8.19 -28.59 13.46
CA SER A 246 -8.41 -28.21 12.07
C SER A 246 -7.28 -27.28 11.64
N ARG A 247 -6.64 -27.58 10.51
CA ARG A 247 -5.55 -26.77 9.95
C ARG A 247 -5.92 -26.26 8.57
N LYS A 248 -5.67 -24.98 8.31
CA LYS A 248 -5.88 -24.34 7.01
C LYS A 248 -4.66 -23.51 6.63
N PHE A 249 -4.26 -23.60 5.37
CA PHE A 249 -3.19 -22.79 4.81
C PHE A 249 -3.79 -21.59 4.09
N ASP A 250 -3.51 -20.40 4.59
CA ASP A 250 -4.08 -19.14 4.13
C ASP A 250 -2.95 -18.29 3.50
N PRO A 251 -2.89 -18.20 2.16
CA PRO A 251 -1.95 -17.33 1.47
C PRO A 251 -2.23 -15.85 1.79
N PHE A 252 -1.17 -15.04 1.89
CA PHE A 252 -1.30 -13.61 2.18
C PHE A 252 -0.34 -12.76 1.34
N LEU A 253 -0.71 -11.50 1.13
CA LEU A 253 0.14 -10.46 0.54
C LEU A 253 0.53 -9.37 1.57
N ASP A 254 -0.08 -9.40 2.76
CA ASP A 254 0.24 -8.57 3.92
C ASP A 254 -0.25 -9.22 5.21
N LEU A 255 0.22 -8.71 6.34
CA LEU A 255 -0.35 -9.00 7.65
C LEU A 255 -0.98 -7.73 8.21
N SER A 256 -2.28 -7.78 8.47
CA SER A 256 -3.02 -6.70 9.11
C SER A 256 -3.05 -6.93 10.62
N LEU A 257 -2.24 -6.16 11.34
CA LEU A 257 -1.98 -6.29 12.77
C LEU A 257 -2.87 -5.37 13.59
N ASP A 258 -3.48 -5.93 14.63
CA ASP A 258 -4.18 -5.15 15.64
C ASP A 258 -3.17 -4.49 16.59
N ILE A 259 -3.41 -3.22 16.91
CA ILE A 259 -2.68 -2.56 18.01
C ILE A 259 -3.33 -3.03 19.31
N PRO A 260 -2.64 -3.73 20.22
CA PRO A 260 -3.30 -4.33 21.38
C PRO A 260 -3.99 -3.28 22.27
N SER A 261 -5.16 -3.62 22.81
CA SER A 261 -6.05 -2.67 23.52
C SER A 261 -5.40 -2.08 24.76
N GLN A 262 -4.49 -2.80 25.43
CA GLN A 262 -3.73 -2.28 26.57
C GLN A 262 -2.90 -1.03 26.23
N PHE A 263 -2.52 -0.85 24.97
CA PHE A 263 -1.76 0.32 24.49
C PHE A 263 -2.64 1.42 23.88
N ARG A 264 -3.96 1.22 23.79
CA ARG A 264 -4.89 2.21 23.22
C ARG A 264 -5.33 3.28 24.22
N ASN A 265 -5.02 3.10 25.51
CA ASN A 265 -5.54 3.96 26.58
C ASN A 265 -5.09 5.42 26.45
N LYS A 266 -6.07 6.33 26.53
CA LYS A 266 -5.86 7.78 26.57
C LYS A 266 -5.13 8.13 27.85
N ARG A 267 -4.00 8.81 27.74
CA ARG A 267 -3.25 9.42 28.84
C ARG A 267 -4.21 10.15 29.78
N SER A 268 -4.46 9.60 30.97
CA SER A 268 -4.95 10.40 32.10
C SER A 268 -3.78 11.26 32.57
N LYS A 269 -4.00 12.55 32.84
CA LYS A 269 -2.94 13.54 33.11
C LYS A 269 -2.01 13.19 34.29
N ASN A 270 -2.32 12.18 35.09
CA ASN A 270 -1.63 11.85 36.34
C ASN A 270 -1.09 10.40 36.44
N GLN A 271 -0.89 9.69 35.32
CA GLN A 271 -0.37 8.31 35.35
C GLN A 271 1.03 8.24 34.74
N GLU A 272 1.94 7.51 35.38
CA GLU A 272 3.27 7.19 34.84
C GLU A 272 3.15 6.65 33.41
N ASN A 273 4.15 6.95 32.58
CA ASN A 273 4.18 6.50 31.19
C ASN A 273 4.14 4.97 31.15
N GLY A 274 2.97 4.41 30.80
CA GLY A 274 2.83 2.98 30.53
C GLY A 274 3.79 2.51 29.42
N PRO A 275 4.01 1.20 29.29
CA PRO A 275 4.93 0.66 28.30
C PRO A 275 4.54 1.11 26.88
N LEU A 276 5.57 1.48 26.10
CA LEU A 276 5.38 1.82 24.69
C LEU A 276 5.02 0.56 23.91
N CYS A 277 4.06 0.69 22.99
CA CYS A 277 3.70 -0.38 22.08
C CYS A 277 4.80 -0.55 21.03
N SER A 278 5.35 -1.75 20.88
CA SER A 278 6.28 -2.07 19.80
C SER A 278 5.59 -2.88 18.70
N LEU A 279 6.16 -2.88 17.50
CA LEU A 279 5.72 -3.71 16.39
C LEU A 279 5.79 -5.20 16.75
N ARG A 280 6.74 -5.58 17.61
CA ARG A 280 6.86 -6.95 18.13
C ARG A 280 5.67 -7.34 19.00
N ASP A 281 5.10 -6.40 19.75
CA ASP A 281 3.89 -6.65 20.55
C ASP A 281 2.67 -6.89 19.64
N CYS A 282 2.53 -6.12 18.56
CA CYS A 282 1.50 -6.34 17.56
C CYS A 282 1.64 -7.70 16.86
N LEU A 283 2.88 -8.09 16.48
CA LEU A 283 3.15 -9.39 15.86
C LEU A 283 2.92 -10.55 16.82
N ARG A 284 3.32 -10.42 18.10
CA ARG A 284 3.04 -11.43 19.13
C ARG A 284 1.55 -11.62 19.30
N SER A 285 0.81 -10.53 19.50
CA SER A 285 -0.65 -10.56 19.64
C SER A 285 -1.33 -11.18 18.41
N PHE A 286 -0.76 -11.05 17.21
CA PHE A 286 -1.29 -11.66 15.99
C PHE A 286 -1.09 -13.19 15.95
N THR A 287 -0.01 -13.71 16.55
CA THR A 287 0.33 -15.14 16.59
C THR A 287 -0.02 -15.83 17.91
N ASP A 288 -0.54 -15.09 18.89
CA ASP A 288 -0.93 -15.63 20.18
C ASP A 288 -2.14 -16.58 20.04
N LEU A 289 -2.24 -17.53 20.96
CA LEU A 289 -3.38 -18.43 21.04
C LEU A 289 -4.59 -17.62 21.57
N GLU A 290 -5.63 -17.50 20.77
CA GLU A 290 -6.89 -16.84 21.16
C GLU A 290 -7.99 -17.87 21.38
N GLU A 291 -8.85 -17.67 22.39
CA GLU A 291 -10.13 -18.38 22.48
C GLU A 291 -11.17 -17.59 21.66
N LEU A 292 -11.86 -18.28 20.74
CA LEU A 292 -12.90 -17.65 19.95
C LEU A 292 -14.06 -17.21 20.85
N ASP A 293 -14.53 -15.99 20.63
CA ASP A 293 -15.65 -15.45 21.38
C ASP A 293 -16.98 -16.17 21.07
N GLU A 294 -18.02 -15.85 21.83
CA GLU A 294 -19.34 -16.49 21.69
C GLU A 294 -20.01 -16.19 20.34
N THR A 295 -19.58 -15.13 19.65
CA THR A 295 -20.08 -14.77 18.31
C THR A 295 -19.32 -15.48 17.19
N GLU A 296 -18.09 -15.91 17.43
CA GLU A 296 -17.18 -16.52 16.47
C GLU A 296 -17.04 -18.04 16.64
N LEU A 297 -17.95 -18.70 17.35
CA LEU A 297 -17.92 -20.15 17.57
C LEU A 297 -17.71 -20.96 16.27
N TYR A 298 -16.72 -21.84 16.29
CA TYR A 298 -16.31 -22.63 15.13
C TYR A 298 -17.20 -23.87 14.93
N MET A 299 -17.54 -24.17 13.67
CA MET A 299 -18.30 -25.38 13.32
C MET A 299 -17.39 -26.61 13.36
N CYS A 300 -17.46 -27.36 14.45
CA CYS A 300 -16.68 -28.60 14.59
C CYS A 300 -17.30 -29.74 13.80
N HIS A 301 -16.57 -30.33 12.85
CA HIS A 301 -17.05 -31.43 12.01
C HIS A 301 -17.33 -32.72 12.79
N LYS A 302 -16.59 -32.99 13.88
CA LYS A 302 -16.78 -34.15 14.75
C LYS A 302 -18.00 -33.99 15.66
N CYS A 303 -18.19 -32.82 16.25
CA CYS A 303 -19.37 -32.51 17.08
C CYS A 303 -20.63 -32.19 16.26
N ARG A 304 -20.46 -31.86 14.97
CA ARG A 304 -21.51 -31.40 14.04
C ARG A 304 -22.32 -30.19 14.57
N LYS A 305 -21.67 -29.31 15.33
CA LYS A 305 -22.27 -28.06 15.84
C LYS A 305 -21.18 -27.01 16.09
N LYS A 306 -21.62 -25.75 16.26
CA LYS A 306 -20.75 -24.65 16.69
C LYS A 306 -20.25 -24.91 18.12
N GLN A 307 -18.95 -24.81 18.33
CA GLN A 307 -18.30 -25.13 19.60
C GLN A 307 -17.27 -24.07 19.96
N LYS A 308 -17.05 -23.91 21.28
CA LYS A 308 -15.90 -23.17 21.80
C LYS A 308 -14.62 -23.82 21.28
N SER A 309 -13.73 -22.99 20.75
CA SER A 309 -12.50 -23.42 20.11
C SER A 309 -11.42 -22.38 20.32
N THR A 310 -10.17 -22.80 20.37
CA THR A 310 -9.03 -21.88 20.30
C THR A 310 -8.56 -21.76 18.88
N LYS A 311 -8.01 -20.61 18.52
CA LYS A 311 -7.44 -20.32 17.21
C LYS A 311 -6.02 -19.79 17.38
N LYS A 312 -5.12 -20.17 16.48
CA LYS A 312 -3.75 -19.68 16.43
C LYS A 312 -3.28 -19.54 14.99
N PHE A 313 -2.52 -18.48 14.72
CA PHE A 313 -1.81 -18.32 13.47
C PHE A 313 -0.32 -18.61 13.64
N TRP A 314 0.23 -19.31 12.66
CA TRP A 314 1.67 -19.45 12.44
C TRP A 314 2.04 -18.92 11.07
N ILE A 315 3.24 -18.34 10.95
CA ILE A 315 3.79 -18.01 9.64
C ILE A 315 4.53 -19.25 9.12
N GLN A 316 4.01 -19.86 8.06
CA GLN A 316 4.64 -21.04 7.44
C GLN A 316 5.66 -20.63 6.38
N LYS A 317 5.33 -19.61 5.57
CA LYS A 317 6.22 -19.07 4.54
C LYS A 317 6.25 -17.55 4.64
N LEU A 318 7.44 -17.00 4.79
CA LEU A 318 7.68 -15.56 4.74
C LEU A 318 7.83 -15.06 3.28
N PRO A 319 7.36 -13.84 2.98
CA PRO A 319 7.59 -13.19 1.69
C PRO A 319 8.96 -12.50 1.62
N LYS A 320 9.48 -12.26 0.41
CA LYS A 320 10.70 -11.44 0.23
C LYS A 320 10.50 -10.00 0.68
N VAL A 321 9.28 -9.50 0.55
CA VAL A 321 8.86 -8.19 1.04
C VAL A 321 7.64 -8.37 1.93
N LEU A 322 7.84 -8.19 3.22
CA LEU A 322 6.83 -8.28 4.25
C LEU A 322 6.09 -6.94 4.36
N CYS A 323 4.82 -6.94 3.99
CA CYS A 323 3.92 -5.80 4.17
C CYS A 323 3.17 -5.96 5.50
N LEU A 324 3.35 -5.00 6.41
CA LEU A 324 2.64 -4.96 7.70
C LEU A 324 1.72 -3.75 7.73
N HIS A 325 0.42 -3.99 7.85
CA HIS A 325 -0.59 -2.96 8.02
C HIS A 325 -0.98 -2.88 9.49
N LEU A 326 -0.94 -1.68 10.08
CA LEU A 326 -1.44 -1.44 11.43
C LEU A 326 -2.90 -1.01 11.34
N LYS A 327 -3.81 -1.84 11.86
CA LYS A 327 -5.26 -1.57 11.89
C LYS A 327 -5.56 -0.39 12.81
N ARG A 328 -5.44 0.82 12.29
CA ARG A 328 -5.69 2.06 13.06
C ARG A 328 -7.15 2.45 13.05
N PHE A 329 -7.88 2.15 11.99
CA PHE A 329 -9.27 2.53 11.86
C PHE A 329 -10.17 1.43 12.41
N HIS A 330 -11.02 1.80 13.37
CA HIS A 330 -11.99 0.91 13.97
C HIS A 330 -13.38 1.50 13.81
N TRP A 331 -14.31 0.65 13.41
CA TRP A 331 -15.72 0.97 13.29
C TRP A 331 -16.50 0.31 14.41
N THR A 332 -17.21 1.11 15.17
CA THR A 332 -18.34 0.66 15.97
C THR A 332 -19.62 1.17 15.34
N ALA A 333 -20.78 0.66 15.78
CA ALA A 333 -22.08 1.09 15.28
C ALA A 333 -22.33 2.61 15.40
N TYR A 334 -21.59 3.30 16.29
CA TYR A 334 -21.82 4.70 16.62
C TYR A 334 -20.62 5.61 16.37
N LEU A 335 -19.40 5.06 16.32
CA LEU A 335 -18.17 5.84 16.26
C LEU A 335 -17.19 5.26 15.24
N ARG A 336 -16.62 6.14 14.42
CA ARG A 336 -15.45 5.86 13.60
C ARG A 336 -14.26 6.48 14.31
N ASN A 337 -13.34 5.65 14.82
CA ASN A 337 -12.20 6.15 15.57
C ASN A 337 -10.89 5.71 14.91
N LYS A 338 -9.91 6.61 14.95
CA LYS A 338 -8.53 6.33 14.57
C LYS A 338 -7.70 6.11 15.83
N VAL A 339 -7.04 4.96 15.91
CA VAL A 339 -6.05 4.65 16.93
C VAL A 339 -4.77 5.40 16.60
N ASP A 340 -4.54 6.47 17.35
CA ASP A 340 -3.41 7.38 17.18
C ASP A 340 -2.17 6.97 18.02
N THR A 341 -2.23 5.80 18.67
CA THR A 341 -1.13 5.20 19.44
C THR A 341 0.13 5.07 18.58
N TYR A 342 1.24 5.62 19.07
CA TYR A 342 2.55 5.40 18.46
C TYR A 342 2.97 3.93 18.65
N VAL A 343 3.44 3.31 17.57
CA VAL A 343 3.96 1.94 17.57
C VAL A 343 5.43 2.04 17.19
N GLU A 344 6.33 1.63 18.08
CA GLU A 344 7.76 1.60 17.82
C GLU A 344 8.09 0.50 16.81
N PHE A 345 8.88 0.80 15.79
CA PHE A 345 9.30 -0.18 14.79
C PHE A 345 10.79 -0.02 14.46
N PRO A 346 11.53 -1.13 14.26
CA PRO A 346 12.96 -1.08 13.95
C PRO A 346 13.19 -0.73 12.47
N LEU A 347 14.13 0.17 12.17
CA LEU A 347 14.54 0.39 10.77
C LEU A 347 15.29 -0.81 10.18
N ARG A 348 15.97 -1.58 11.03
CA ARG A 348 16.83 -2.69 10.64
C ARG A 348 16.68 -3.87 11.59
N GLY A 349 16.80 -5.08 11.06
CA GLY A 349 16.85 -6.30 11.86
C GLY A 349 15.54 -6.63 12.57
N LEU A 350 14.40 -6.44 11.90
CA LEU A 350 13.15 -7.05 12.34
C LEU A 350 13.29 -8.57 12.18
N ASP A 351 13.39 -9.27 13.30
CA ASP A 351 13.49 -10.74 13.32
C ASP A 351 12.11 -11.37 13.37
N MET A 352 11.79 -12.15 12.33
CA MET A 352 10.53 -12.85 12.18
C MET A 352 10.57 -14.30 12.66
N LYS A 353 11.74 -14.81 13.08
CA LYS A 353 11.95 -16.23 13.41
C LYS A 353 10.99 -16.75 14.47
N CYS A 354 10.72 -15.96 15.51
CA CYS A 354 9.85 -16.35 16.63
C CYS A 354 8.37 -16.52 16.27
N TYR A 355 7.97 -16.12 15.07
CA TYR A 355 6.59 -16.22 14.58
C TYR A 355 6.41 -17.36 13.56
N LEU A 356 7.51 -18.03 13.20
CA LEU A 356 7.49 -19.18 12.31
C LEU A 356 7.08 -20.43 13.06
N LEU A 357 6.40 -21.33 12.36
CA LEU A 357 6.31 -22.72 12.79
C LEU A 357 7.71 -23.33 12.66
N GLU A 358 8.29 -23.87 13.74
CA GLU A 358 9.62 -24.49 13.69
C GLU A 358 9.63 -25.64 12.65
N PRO A 359 10.41 -25.55 11.56
CA PRO A 359 10.47 -26.63 10.59
C PRO A 359 11.40 -27.72 11.12
N GLU A 360 10.96 -28.97 11.09
CA GLU A 360 11.76 -30.09 11.57
C GLU A 360 13.08 -30.30 10.81
N ASN A 361 13.36 -29.66 9.67
CA ASN A 361 14.70 -29.68 9.02
C ASN A 361 14.92 -28.70 7.82
N SER A 362 14.21 -27.58 7.72
CA SER A 362 14.38 -26.62 6.60
C SER A 362 13.86 -25.22 6.94
N GLY A 363 14.59 -24.48 7.77
CA GLY A 363 14.32 -23.07 8.06
C GLY A 363 14.55 -22.15 6.85
N PRO A 364 13.94 -20.95 6.82
CA PRO A 364 14.29 -19.94 5.82
C PRO A 364 15.78 -19.57 5.92
N GLU A 365 16.42 -19.27 4.78
CA GLU A 365 17.83 -18.82 4.74
C GLU A 365 18.04 -17.50 5.50
N SER A 366 17.02 -16.63 5.54
CA SER A 366 17.00 -15.40 6.33
C SER A 366 15.61 -15.16 6.91
N CYS A 367 15.56 -14.67 8.16
CA CYS A 367 14.33 -14.22 8.82
C CYS A 367 14.42 -12.76 9.25
N LEU A 368 15.48 -12.07 8.83
CA LEU A 368 15.77 -10.68 9.19
C LEU A 368 15.28 -9.75 8.09
N TYR A 369 14.60 -8.69 8.48
CA TYR A 369 14.09 -7.69 7.56
C TYR A 369 14.57 -6.29 7.90
N ASP A 370 14.75 -5.49 6.86
CA ASP A 370 15.07 -4.06 6.94
C ASP A 370 13.93 -3.24 6.33
N LEU A 371 13.62 -2.11 6.96
CA LEU A 371 12.52 -1.25 6.54
C LEU A 371 12.90 -0.50 5.26
N ALA A 372 12.06 -0.60 4.24
CA ALA A 372 12.24 0.09 2.95
C ALA A 372 11.28 1.26 2.77
N ALA A 373 10.05 1.17 3.29
CA ALA A 373 9.08 2.24 3.21
C ALA A 373 8.07 2.24 4.36
N VAL A 374 7.54 3.42 4.66
CA VAL A 374 6.51 3.68 5.66
C VAL A 374 5.45 4.60 5.08
N VAL A 375 4.21 4.15 5.04
CA VAL A 375 3.05 4.99 4.73
C VAL A 375 2.51 5.54 6.05
N VAL A 376 2.19 6.82 6.08
CA VAL A 376 1.68 7.51 7.26
C VAL A 376 0.36 8.19 6.88
N HIS A 377 -0.65 7.99 7.73
CA HIS A 377 -1.91 8.74 7.64
C HIS A 377 -1.92 9.86 8.68
N HIS A 378 -2.07 11.11 8.22
CA HIS A 378 -2.28 12.29 9.03
C HIS A 378 -3.78 12.61 9.11
N GLY A 379 -4.23 13.22 10.20
CA GLY A 379 -5.66 13.52 10.42
C GLY A 379 -6.37 12.54 11.34
N SER A 380 -7.57 12.91 11.76
CA SER A 380 -8.32 12.29 12.85
C SER A 380 -9.36 11.25 12.41
N GLY A 381 -9.73 11.21 11.12
CA GLY A 381 -10.82 10.35 10.63
C GLY A 381 -10.48 9.62 9.33
N VAL A 382 -11.32 8.64 8.98
CA VAL A 382 -11.21 7.83 7.75
C VAL A 382 -11.58 8.63 6.49
N GLY A 383 -12.54 9.56 6.62
CA GLY A 383 -13.02 10.39 5.51
C GLY A 383 -12.35 11.77 5.42
N SER A 384 -11.39 12.05 6.28
CA SER A 384 -10.64 13.31 6.30
C SER A 384 -9.26 13.11 6.92
N GLY A 385 -8.25 13.26 6.09
CA GLY A 385 -6.85 13.09 6.42
C GLY A 385 -5.94 13.28 5.22
N HIS A 386 -4.69 12.87 5.35
CA HIS A 386 -3.69 13.01 4.31
C HIS A 386 -2.64 11.92 4.42
N TYR A 387 -2.32 11.25 3.31
CA TYR A 387 -1.30 10.22 3.27
C TYR A 387 0.03 10.79 2.79
N THR A 388 1.12 10.40 3.45
CA THR A 388 2.48 10.64 3.00
C THR A 388 3.30 9.36 3.10
N ALA A 389 4.40 9.25 2.38
CA ALA A 389 5.30 8.11 2.47
C ALA A 389 6.72 8.54 2.84
N TYR A 390 7.39 7.72 3.64
CA TYR A 390 8.84 7.72 3.78
C TYR A 390 9.36 6.50 3.02
N ALA A 391 10.37 6.64 2.17
CA ALA A 391 10.97 5.48 1.51
C ALA A 391 12.46 5.68 1.27
N THR A 392 13.20 4.57 1.21
CA THR A 392 14.62 4.55 0.86
C THR A 392 14.78 4.59 -0.65
N HIS A 393 15.44 5.63 -1.16
CA HIS A 393 15.82 5.76 -2.56
C HIS A 393 17.34 5.87 -2.66
N GLU A 394 17.99 4.96 -3.37
CA GLU A 394 19.46 4.92 -3.51
C GLU A 394 20.18 5.00 -2.14
N GLY A 395 19.66 4.26 -1.14
CA GLY A 395 20.22 4.17 0.21
C GLY A 395 19.98 5.37 1.13
N ARG A 396 19.18 6.36 0.71
CA ARG A 396 18.81 7.53 1.54
C ARG A 396 17.31 7.63 1.75
N TRP A 397 16.91 8.15 2.90
CA TRP A 397 15.49 8.34 3.21
C TRP A 397 14.96 9.64 2.61
N PHE A 398 13.79 9.53 1.96
CA PHE A 398 13.04 10.66 1.46
C PHE A 398 11.62 10.65 2.01
N HIS A 399 11.09 11.83 2.30
CA HIS A 399 9.68 12.06 2.59
C HIS A 399 8.97 12.53 1.32
N PHE A 400 8.00 11.73 0.90
CA PHE A 400 7.14 11.95 -0.25
C PHE A 400 5.78 12.45 0.23
N ASN A 401 5.52 13.72 -0.06
CA ASN A 401 4.26 14.40 0.23
C ASN A 401 3.69 14.95 -1.07
N ASP A 402 2.98 14.07 -1.80
CA ASP A 402 2.50 14.32 -3.15
C ASP A 402 3.63 14.89 -4.04
N SER A 403 3.48 16.14 -4.46
CA SER A 403 4.39 16.83 -5.36
C SER A 403 5.71 17.24 -4.71
N THR A 404 5.76 17.23 -3.37
CA THR A 404 6.92 17.64 -2.59
C THR A 404 7.72 16.42 -2.17
N VAL A 405 9.00 16.40 -2.51
CA VAL A 405 9.94 15.39 -2.05
C VAL A 405 11.06 16.06 -1.26
N THR A 406 11.33 15.57 -0.06
CA THR A 406 12.36 16.13 0.82
C THR A 406 13.25 15.03 1.36
N LEU A 407 14.55 15.29 1.43
CA LEU A 407 15.50 14.41 2.11
C LEU A 407 15.18 14.40 3.61
N THR A 408 15.25 13.24 4.25
CA THR A 408 15.01 13.11 5.69
C THR A 408 15.99 12.13 6.33
N ASP A 409 16.10 12.19 7.65
CA ASP A 409 16.94 11.33 8.46
C ASP A 409 16.15 10.16 9.08
N GLU A 410 16.88 9.16 9.51
CA GLU A 410 16.33 7.96 10.16
C GLU A 410 15.56 8.29 11.46
N GLU A 411 16.00 9.29 12.21
CA GLU A 411 15.36 9.72 13.46
C GLU A 411 13.95 10.25 13.24
N THR A 412 13.73 10.92 12.12
CA THR A 412 12.43 11.43 11.70
C THR A 412 11.52 10.28 11.27
N VAL A 413 12.07 9.31 10.53
CA VAL A 413 11.32 8.15 10.05
C VAL A 413 10.81 7.30 11.22
N VAL A 414 11.64 6.98 12.22
CA VAL A 414 11.22 6.16 13.38
C VAL A 414 10.14 6.83 14.22
N LYS A 415 10.08 8.17 14.25
CA LYS A 415 9.05 8.92 14.99
C LYS A 415 7.69 8.94 14.28
N ALA A 416 7.61 8.43 13.05
CA ALA A 416 6.38 8.44 12.27
C ALA A 416 5.30 7.52 12.89
N LYS A 417 4.03 7.96 12.84
CA LYS A 417 2.89 7.11 13.18
C LYS A 417 2.54 6.20 12.00
N ALA A 418 3.34 5.16 11.83
CA ALA A 418 3.24 4.24 10.69
C ALA A 418 1.82 3.68 10.53
N TYR A 419 1.32 3.66 9.29
CA TYR A 419 0.07 3.02 8.90
C TYR A 419 0.34 1.70 8.17
N ILE A 420 1.25 1.72 7.19
CA ILE A 420 1.74 0.54 6.48
C ILE A 420 3.26 0.57 6.51
N LEU A 421 3.89 -0.56 6.80
CA LEU A 421 5.34 -0.75 6.84
C LEU A 421 5.72 -1.78 5.77
N PHE A 422 6.69 -1.46 4.94
CA PHE A 422 7.27 -2.38 3.96
C PHE A 422 8.67 -2.76 4.40
N TYR A 423 8.83 -4.04 4.72
CA TYR A 423 10.07 -4.65 5.17
C TYR A 423 10.61 -5.55 4.07
N VAL A 424 11.89 -5.40 3.71
CA VAL A 424 12.56 -6.20 2.69
C VAL A 424 13.48 -7.20 3.40
N GLU A 425 13.43 -8.46 2.98
CA GLU A 425 14.29 -9.52 3.49
C GLU A 425 15.76 -9.15 3.29
N ARG A 426 16.53 -9.20 4.38
CA ARG A 426 17.97 -8.98 4.33
C ARG A 426 18.62 -10.20 3.73
N GLN A 427 19.21 -10.03 2.54
CA GLN A 427 20.04 -11.07 1.94
C GLN A 427 21.27 -11.29 2.81
N ALA A 428 21.59 -12.57 3.10
CA ALA A 428 22.86 -12.91 3.70
C ALA A 428 23.96 -12.47 2.74
N ARG A 429 24.86 -11.59 3.19
CA ARG A 429 26.08 -11.27 2.43
C ARG A 429 26.85 -12.58 2.27
N SER A 430 26.85 -13.17 1.09
CA SER A 430 27.81 -14.20 0.74
C SER A 430 29.18 -13.54 0.83
N GLY A 431 29.95 -13.91 1.86
CA GLY A 431 31.31 -13.40 2.05
C GLY A 431 32.17 -13.78 0.85
N SER A 432 32.37 -12.82 -0.06
CA SER A 432 33.48 -12.80 -1.01
C SER A 432 34.37 -11.60 -0.68
N GLU A 433 34.83 -11.55 0.57
CA GLU A 433 36.15 -11.02 0.88
C GLU A 433 37.00 -12.23 1.24
N LYS A 434 37.58 -12.87 0.22
CA LYS A 434 38.77 -13.70 0.40
C LYS A 434 39.93 -12.91 -0.21
N LEU A 435 40.73 -12.39 0.72
CA LEU A 435 42.14 -11.99 0.68
C LEU A 435 42.69 -11.39 -0.63
#